data_AF-A0A9E3GPQ3-F1
#
_entry.id   AF-A0A9E3GPQ3-F1
#
_cell.length_a   1.000
_cell.length_b   1.000
_cell.length_c   1.000
_cell.angle_alpha   90.00
_cell.angle_beta   90.00
_cell.angle_gamma   90.00
#
_symmetry.space_group_name_H-M   'P 1'
#
loop_
_entity.id
_entity.type
_entity.pdbx_description
1 polymer ?
#
loop_
_entity_poly.entity_id
_entity_poly.type
_entity_poly.pdbx_seq_one_letter_code
_entity_poly.pdbx_strand_id
1 'polypeptide(L)'
;MSAPAPLPRLLVIMGSGETSPTMVTTHRRLVERLGPPPVPAVVLDTPFGFQANVEVLAQRAVDYFRESVGLEMEVATWRTAAEGSPLDAERALSRLRAARYVFAGPGSPSYALRHWAGTPVPTALSDKLEHGGCITFASAAALTLGATSVPVYEIYKVGEEPHWLEGLDLLAGAGLPEVALIPHYDNAEGGNHDTRYCYLGEPRLSRMEAQLPESAFVLGVDEHTGLVLDLDAATATVVGRGVVTVRRHGHSTTFASGTTLAITDLRRAGASGDGGGPSPPGSPAVAAERGEEAGVSSLLATSRLLEGRFGQAVADGDVDAAVAAVLELEATIVSWSRDTLQSDETDRARAALRSMIVRLGQLGELGARDPEEILRPFVDALLEVRDAARAARDWAAADTLRERLATAGVEINDTPEGTSWRLLS
;
A
#
# COMPACT_ATOMS: atom_id res chain seq x y z
N MET A 1 20.30 37.63 20.58
CA MET A 1 19.81 36.33 20.10
C MET A 1 18.55 36.61 19.32
N SER A 2 18.50 36.30 18.02
CA SER A 2 17.26 36.43 17.23
C SER A 2 16.19 35.56 17.87
N ALA A 3 14.96 36.06 17.96
CA ALA A 3 13.82 35.22 18.33
C ALA A 3 13.76 34.01 17.38
N PRO A 4 13.46 32.80 17.88
CA PRO A 4 13.28 31.65 17.01
C PRO A 4 12.19 31.95 15.97
N ALA A 5 12.42 31.54 14.72
CA ALA A 5 11.42 31.69 13.68
C ALA A 5 10.11 31.02 14.11
N PRO A 6 8.94 31.61 13.81
CA PRO A 6 7.65 30.99 14.11
C PRO A 6 7.55 29.64 13.41
N LEU A 7 6.93 28.66 14.08
CA LEU A 7 6.66 27.36 13.48
C LEU A 7 5.64 27.51 12.36
N PRO A 8 5.77 26.76 11.24
CA PRO A 8 4.81 26.79 10.17
C PRO A 8 3.46 26.21 10.63
N ARG A 9 2.36 26.66 10.05
CA ARG A 9 1.00 26.14 10.30
C ARG A 9 0.62 25.18 9.18
N LEU A 10 0.69 23.87 9.46
CA LEU A 10 0.52 22.82 8.46
C LEU A 10 -0.59 21.83 8.84
N LEU A 11 -1.48 21.57 7.88
CA LEU A 11 -2.45 20.47 7.94
C LEU A 11 -2.17 19.52 6.78
N VAL A 12 -1.90 18.26 7.10
CA VAL A 12 -1.58 17.23 6.11
C VAL A 12 -2.62 16.12 6.18
N ILE A 13 -3.20 15.79 5.03
CA ILE A 13 -4.12 14.68 4.86
C ILE A 13 -3.40 13.60 4.06
N MET A 14 -3.54 12.34 4.47
CA MET A 14 -3.09 11.19 3.68
C MET A 14 -4.26 10.23 3.45
N GLY A 15 -4.50 9.86 2.19
CA GLY A 15 -5.58 8.93 1.85
C GLY A 15 -5.29 7.52 2.35
N SER A 16 -4.05 7.05 2.20
CA SER A 16 -3.52 5.83 2.79
C SER A 16 -1.98 5.78 2.65
N GLY A 17 -1.35 4.70 3.13
CA GLY A 17 0.08 4.47 2.94
C GLY A 17 0.94 5.42 3.76
N GLU A 18 0.41 5.91 4.86
CA GLU A 18 1.00 6.88 5.78
C GLU A 18 2.31 6.38 6.43
N THR A 19 2.43 5.06 6.58
CA THR A 19 3.64 4.36 7.02
C THR A 19 4.38 3.63 5.90
N SER A 20 4.02 3.89 4.64
CA SER A 20 4.67 3.27 3.48
C SER A 20 5.92 4.05 3.03
N PRO A 21 6.87 3.40 2.32
CA PRO A 21 8.04 4.08 1.76
C PRO A 21 7.71 5.30 0.88
N THR A 22 6.52 5.32 0.26
CA THR A 22 6.08 6.41 -0.62
C THR A 22 5.87 7.73 0.13
N MET A 23 5.61 7.70 1.43
CA MET A 23 5.33 8.88 2.25
C MET A 23 6.53 9.34 3.11
N VAL A 24 7.60 8.57 3.16
CA VAL A 24 8.81 8.89 3.97
C VAL A 24 9.39 10.25 3.60
N THR A 25 9.51 10.55 2.30
CA THR A 25 10.08 11.83 1.83
C THR A 25 9.19 13.02 2.19
N THR A 26 7.87 12.85 2.13
CA THR A 26 6.89 13.85 2.57
C THR A 26 7.05 14.13 4.07
N HIS A 27 7.06 13.08 4.90
CA HIS A 27 7.26 13.23 6.35
C HIS A 27 8.54 13.96 6.70
N ARG A 28 9.68 13.56 6.10
CA ARG A 28 10.97 14.22 6.33
C ARG A 28 10.94 15.71 6.00
N ARG A 29 10.37 16.08 4.85
CA ARG A 29 10.21 17.48 4.44
C ARG A 29 9.34 18.29 5.40
N LEU A 30 8.28 17.68 5.95
CA LEU A 30 7.44 18.34 6.96
C LEU A 30 8.21 18.57 8.26
N VAL A 31 8.94 17.55 8.74
CA VAL A 31 9.74 17.60 9.97
C VAL A 31 10.87 18.63 9.88
N GLU A 32 11.56 18.71 8.75
CA GLU A 32 12.63 19.70 8.50
C GLU A 32 12.15 21.14 8.70
N ARG A 33 10.86 21.41 8.46
CA ARG A 33 10.25 22.73 8.65
C ARG A 33 9.89 23.06 10.09
N LEU A 34 9.96 22.09 11.02
CA LEU A 34 9.56 22.24 12.42
C LEU A 34 10.72 22.59 13.37
N GLY A 35 11.85 22.98 12.79
CA GLY A 35 13.05 23.42 13.50
C GLY A 35 14.07 22.31 13.74
N PRO A 36 15.17 22.62 14.44
CA PRO A 36 16.25 21.66 14.65
C PRO A 36 15.80 20.50 15.57
N PRO A 37 16.35 19.29 15.38
CA PRO A 37 16.08 18.17 16.27
C PRO A 37 16.63 18.41 17.69
N PRO A 38 16.02 17.81 18.73
CA PRO A 38 14.85 16.95 18.66
C PRO A 38 13.57 17.75 18.38
N VAL A 39 12.73 17.25 17.45
CA VAL A 39 11.41 17.80 17.17
C VAL A 39 10.40 17.07 18.06
N PRO A 40 9.74 17.73 19.03
CA PRO A 40 8.71 17.08 19.83
C PRO A 40 7.59 16.58 18.94
N ALA A 41 7.31 15.29 18.97
CA ALA A 41 6.34 14.66 18.07
C ALA A 41 5.53 13.61 18.80
N VAL A 42 4.25 13.47 18.43
CA VAL A 42 3.34 12.51 19.05
C VAL A 42 2.52 11.72 18.05
N VAL A 43 2.28 10.45 18.39
CA VAL A 43 1.24 9.62 17.78
C VAL A 43 0.01 9.65 18.68
N LEU A 44 -1.14 9.98 18.12
CA LEU A 44 -2.45 9.81 18.76
C LEU A 44 -2.96 8.40 18.47
N ASP A 45 -3.03 7.59 19.53
CA ASP A 45 -3.46 6.18 19.44
C ASP A 45 -4.98 5.99 19.42
N THR A 46 -5.74 7.08 19.59
CA THR A 46 -7.21 7.03 19.70
C THR A 46 -7.89 6.31 18.54
N PRO A 47 -7.57 6.56 17.25
CA PRO A 47 -8.33 5.97 16.15
C PRO A 47 -8.37 4.44 16.20
N PHE A 48 -7.28 3.80 16.63
CA PHE A 48 -7.17 2.34 16.78
C PHE A 48 -7.24 1.88 18.24
N GLY A 49 -7.63 2.75 19.16
CA GLY A 49 -7.61 2.51 20.60
C GLY A 49 -8.54 1.40 21.09
N PHE A 50 -9.51 1.00 20.28
CA PHE A 50 -10.44 -0.10 20.55
C PHE A 50 -9.83 -1.49 20.28
N GLN A 51 -8.67 -1.57 19.62
CA GLN A 51 -8.08 -2.84 19.21
C GLN A 51 -7.33 -3.51 20.37
N ALA A 52 -7.47 -4.83 20.50
CA ALA A 52 -6.85 -5.60 21.59
C ALA A 52 -5.31 -5.55 21.60
N ASN A 53 -4.70 -5.23 20.46
CA ASN A 53 -3.26 -5.12 20.26
C ASN A 53 -2.79 -3.65 20.05
N VAL A 54 -3.55 -2.69 20.58
CA VAL A 54 -3.28 -1.25 20.51
C VAL A 54 -1.83 -0.86 20.86
N GLU A 55 -1.23 -1.46 21.89
CA GLU A 55 0.16 -1.13 22.26
C GLU A 55 1.16 -1.55 21.16
N VAL A 56 0.89 -2.66 20.47
CA VAL A 56 1.70 -3.11 19.33
C VAL A 56 1.53 -2.16 18.14
N LEU A 57 0.31 -1.68 17.89
CA LEU A 57 0.02 -0.72 16.84
C LEU A 57 0.70 0.63 17.08
N ALA A 58 0.59 1.16 18.29
CA ALA A 58 1.25 2.40 18.68
C ALA A 58 2.77 2.28 18.55
N GLN A 59 3.36 1.18 19.04
CA GLN A 59 4.80 0.95 18.93
C GLN A 59 5.26 0.82 17.47
N ARG A 60 4.50 0.15 16.61
CA ARG A 60 4.82 0.05 15.17
C ARG A 60 4.86 1.41 14.49
N ALA A 61 3.91 2.30 14.81
CA ALA A 61 3.93 3.67 14.30
C ALA A 61 5.19 4.41 14.76
N VAL A 62 5.53 4.34 16.05
CA VAL A 62 6.75 4.94 16.61
C VAL A 62 8.01 4.37 15.93
N ASP A 63 8.10 3.05 15.79
CA ASP A 63 9.23 2.37 15.15
C ASP A 63 9.40 2.81 13.70
N TYR A 64 8.31 2.91 12.93
CA TYR A 64 8.33 3.42 11.56
C TYR A 64 8.89 4.85 11.49
N PHE A 65 8.39 5.78 12.31
CA PHE A 65 8.87 7.16 12.27
C PHE A 65 10.33 7.27 12.70
N ARG A 66 10.77 6.49 13.68
CA ARG A 66 12.17 6.46 14.10
C ARG A 66 13.08 5.89 12.99
N GLU A 67 12.73 4.73 12.44
CA GLU A 67 13.60 3.98 11.53
C GLU A 67 13.57 4.53 10.09
N SER A 68 12.38 4.92 9.62
CA SER A 68 12.17 5.35 8.24
C SER A 68 12.21 6.87 8.11
N VAL A 69 11.58 7.62 9.01
CA VAL A 69 11.55 9.09 8.93
C VAL A 69 12.75 9.72 9.62
N GLY A 70 13.28 9.11 10.68
CA GLY A 70 14.30 9.71 11.55
C GLY A 70 13.71 10.65 12.61
N LEU A 71 12.44 10.42 12.99
CA LEU A 71 11.71 11.22 13.97
C LEU A 71 11.36 10.35 15.19
N GLU A 72 11.91 10.71 16.36
CA GLU A 72 11.49 10.13 17.63
C GLU A 72 10.10 10.64 18.00
N MET A 73 9.19 9.73 18.34
CA MET A 73 7.80 10.05 18.67
C MET A 73 7.41 9.50 20.03
N GLU A 74 6.62 10.26 20.77
CA GLU A 74 5.92 9.79 21.97
C GLU A 74 4.49 9.36 21.63
N VAL A 75 3.91 8.47 22.44
CA VAL A 75 2.48 8.15 22.34
C VAL A 75 1.68 9.06 23.27
N ALA A 76 0.75 9.81 22.69
CA ALA A 76 -0.24 10.58 23.43
C ALA A 76 -1.53 9.75 23.53
N THR A 77 -1.60 8.94 24.58
CA THR A 77 -2.71 8.00 24.80
C THR A 77 -3.99 8.73 25.18
N TRP A 78 -4.99 8.67 24.31
CA TRP A 78 -6.30 9.27 24.54
C TRP A 78 -7.39 8.27 24.17
N ARG A 79 -7.56 7.25 25.00
CA ARG A 79 -8.54 6.16 24.84
C ARG A 79 -9.63 6.32 25.89
N THR A 80 -10.62 5.41 25.92
CA THR A 80 -11.77 5.43 26.83
C THR A 80 -11.42 5.95 28.24
N ALA A 81 -12.25 6.86 28.77
CA ALA A 81 -12.13 7.38 30.13
C ALA A 81 -12.17 6.30 31.25
N ALA A 82 -12.38 5.04 30.89
CA ALA A 82 -12.42 3.89 31.77
C ALA A 82 -11.04 3.29 32.12
N GLU A 83 -9.95 3.66 31.41
CA GLU A 83 -8.62 3.05 31.64
C GLU A 83 -7.57 4.00 32.22
N GLY A 84 -7.78 5.32 32.21
CA GLY A 84 -6.80 6.32 32.65
C GLY A 84 -7.24 7.13 33.86
N SER A 85 -6.32 7.44 34.76
CA SER A 85 -6.55 8.46 35.79
C SER A 85 -6.65 9.86 35.15
N PRO A 86 -7.30 10.86 35.78
CA PRO A 86 -7.26 12.25 35.28
C PRO A 86 -5.84 12.77 35.01
N LEU A 87 -4.84 12.27 35.73
CA LEU A 87 -3.44 12.58 35.52
C LEU A 87 -2.92 12.06 34.17
N ASP A 88 -3.37 10.89 33.72
CA ASP A 88 -2.93 10.30 32.45
C ASP A 88 -3.52 11.07 31.26
N ALA A 89 -4.78 11.51 31.38
CA ALA A 89 -5.40 12.40 30.40
C ALA A 89 -4.62 13.74 30.30
N GLU A 90 -4.28 14.36 31.43
CA GLU A 90 -3.49 15.60 31.42
C GLU A 90 -2.07 15.40 30.87
N ARG A 91 -1.44 14.25 31.12
CA ARG A 91 -0.14 13.90 30.52
C ARG A 91 -0.24 13.79 29.00
N ALA A 92 -1.25 13.08 28.49
CA ALA A 92 -1.48 12.95 27.06
C ALA A 92 -1.74 14.31 26.40
N LEU A 93 -2.58 15.15 27.03
CA LEU A 93 -2.87 16.49 26.55
C LEU A 93 -1.64 17.40 26.59
N SER A 94 -0.82 17.31 27.65
CA SER A 94 0.45 18.04 27.74
C SER A 94 1.41 17.65 26.63
N ARG A 95 1.52 16.35 26.29
CA ARG A 95 2.33 15.87 25.16
C ARG A 95 1.80 16.42 23.84
N LEU A 96 0.49 16.34 23.60
CA LEU A 96 -0.14 16.87 22.39
C LEU A 96 0.11 18.37 22.22
N ARG A 97 -0.05 19.15 23.30
CA ARG A 97 0.21 20.60 23.30
C ARG A 97 1.69 20.93 23.09
N ALA A 98 2.62 20.13 23.60
CA ALA A 98 4.05 20.34 23.42
C ALA A 98 4.54 19.92 22.03
N ALA A 99 3.85 18.97 21.38
CA ALA A 99 4.23 18.45 20.08
C ALA A 99 4.21 19.54 19.00
N ARG A 100 5.23 19.51 18.14
CA ARG A 100 5.30 20.28 16.90
C ARG A 100 4.80 19.46 15.70
N TYR A 101 4.90 18.14 15.79
CA TYR A 101 4.39 17.20 14.80
C TYR A 101 3.40 16.24 15.46
N VAL A 102 2.17 16.19 14.98
CA VAL A 102 1.11 15.30 15.48
C VAL A 102 0.71 14.36 14.36
N PHE A 103 0.71 13.06 14.64
CA PHE A 103 0.26 12.03 13.72
C PHE A 103 -0.94 11.27 14.27
N ALA A 104 -1.96 11.07 13.44
CA ALA A 104 -3.07 10.16 13.72
C ALA A 104 -3.40 9.39 12.43
N GLY A 105 -3.57 8.07 12.53
CA GLY A 105 -3.63 7.20 11.36
C GLY A 105 -4.85 6.26 11.32
N PRO A 106 -4.65 4.98 11.00
CA PRO A 106 -5.73 4.05 10.68
C PRO A 106 -6.52 3.67 11.93
N GLY A 107 -7.75 3.19 11.74
CA GLY A 107 -8.62 2.87 12.88
C GLY A 107 -10.10 3.07 12.55
N SER A 108 -10.87 3.60 13.51
CA SER A 108 -12.29 3.90 13.36
C SER A 108 -12.53 5.41 13.51
N PRO A 109 -13.14 6.07 12.50
CA PRO A 109 -13.47 7.50 12.59
C PRO A 109 -14.53 7.78 13.66
N SER A 110 -15.56 6.93 13.76
CA SER A 110 -16.65 7.05 14.73
C SER A 110 -16.13 6.86 16.17
N TYR A 111 -15.19 5.94 16.38
CA TYR A 111 -14.52 5.77 17.66
C TYR A 111 -13.69 7.02 18.00
N ALA A 112 -12.84 7.48 17.08
CA ALA A 112 -12.03 8.67 17.29
C ALA A 112 -12.86 9.89 17.67
N LEU A 113 -13.94 10.17 16.91
CA LEU A 113 -14.86 11.27 17.19
C LEU A 113 -15.50 11.15 18.56
N ARG A 114 -15.98 9.97 18.96
CA ARG A 114 -16.57 9.75 20.28
C ARG A 114 -15.62 10.07 21.43
N HIS A 115 -14.32 9.90 21.23
CA HIS A 115 -13.29 10.15 22.24
C HIS A 115 -12.68 11.56 22.18
N TRP A 116 -12.74 12.23 21.04
CA TRP A 116 -12.19 13.58 20.87
C TRP A 116 -13.24 14.68 20.98
N ALA A 117 -14.44 14.47 20.45
CA ALA A 117 -15.51 15.47 20.46
C ALA A 117 -15.89 15.84 21.91
N GLY A 118 -16.07 17.13 22.18
CA GLY A 118 -16.37 17.64 23.52
C GLY A 118 -15.20 17.57 24.51
N THR A 119 -13.98 17.26 24.07
CA THR A 119 -12.77 17.26 24.90
C THR A 119 -11.81 18.39 24.52
N PRO A 120 -10.69 18.60 25.26
CA PRO A 120 -9.66 19.55 24.86
C PRO A 120 -8.81 19.14 23.64
N VAL A 121 -8.96 17.92 23.11
CA VAL A 121 -8.12 17.43 21.99
C VAL A 121 -8.32 18.25 20.72
N PRO A 122 -9.54 18.53 20.23
CA PRO A 122 -9.75 19.33 19.03
C PRO A 122 -9.16 20.74 19.18
N THR A 123 -9.34 21.39 20.34
CA THR A 123 -8.71 22.69 20.62
C THR A 123 -7.19 22.62 20.53
N ALA A 124 -6.56 21.60 21.09
CA ALA A 124 -5.11 21.44 21.02
C ALA A 124 -4.60 21.19 19.59
N LEU A 125 -5.42 20.57 18.73
CA LEU A 125 -5.13 20.40 17.29
C LEU A 125 -5.31 21.73 16.53
N SER A 126 -6.41 22.44 16.75
CA SER A 126 -6.66 23.78 16.17
C SER A 126 -5.57 24.77 16.55
N ASP A 127 -5.08 24.75 17.80
CA ASP A 127 -3.98 25.60 18.26
C ASP A 127 -2.73 25.46 17.38
N LYS A 128 -2.47 24.28 16.80
CA LYS A 128 -1.34 24.06 15.86
C LYS A 128 -1.57 24.74 14.53
N LEU A 129 -2.81 24.76 14.06
CA LEU A 129 -3.22 25.42 12.82
C LEU A 129 -3.27 26.95 12.97
N GLU A 130 -3.46 27.44 14.18
CA GLU A 130 -3.51 28.88 14.50
C GLU A 130 -2.15 29.46 14.86
N HIS A 131 -1.35 28.73 15.66
CA HIS A 131 -0.14 29.26 16.30
C HIS A 131 1.16 28.57 15.85
N GLY A 132 1.06 27.49 15.07
CA GLY A 132 2.21 26.79 14.50
C GLY A 132 2.34 25.35 14.97
N GLY A 133 2.74 24.49 14.04
CA GLY A 133 2.82 23.04 14.18
C GLY A 133 2.32 22.35 12.90
N CYS A 134 2.49 21.04 12.87
CA CYS A 134 2.04 20.17 11.79
C CYS A 134 1.15 19.09 12.35
N ILE A 135 -0.09 19.01 11.88
CA ILE A 135 -0.95 17.84 12.10
C ILE A 135 -0.99 17.02 10.81
N THR A 136 -0.77 15.72 10.91
CA THR A 136 -0.80 14.77 9.79
C THR A 136 -1.78 13.66 10.11
N PHE A 137 -2.90 13.65 9.40
CA PHE A 137 -4.00 12.72 9.63
C PHE A 137 -4.19 11.84 8.41
N ALA A 138 -4.28 10.53 8.64
CA ALA A 138 -4.39 9.54 7.58
C ALA A 138 -5.62 8.65 7.77
N SER A 139 -6.14 8.08 6.67
CA SER A 139 -7.18 7.05 6.70
C SER A 139 -8.34 7.41 7.66
N ALA A 140 -8.68 6.55 8.62
CA ALA A 140 -9.76 6.79 9.58
C ALA A 140 -9.66 8.10 10.36
N ALA A 141 -8.45 8.55 10.73
CA ALA A 141 -8.29 9.85 11.37
C ALA A 141 -8.59 11.00 10.40
N ALA A 142 -8.20 10.89 9.12
CA ALA A 142 -8.48 11.93 8.13
C ALA A 142 -9.98 12.22 7.99
N LEU A 143 -10.83 11.19 8.02
CA LEU A 143 -12.29 11.32 8.01
C LEU A 143 -12.82 12.28 9.10
N THR A 144 -12.12 12.47 10.22
CA THR A 144 -12.60 13.31 11.32
C THR A 144 -12.32 14.80 11.12
N LEU A 145 -11.49 15.19 10.15
CA LEU A 145 -11.06 16.59 9.98
C LEU A 145 -12.14 17.51 9.39
N GLY A 146 -13.09 16.95 8.64
CA GLY A 146 -14.15 17.70 7.98
C GLY A 146 -15.24 18.18 8.93
N ALA A 147 -16.21 18.93 8.39
CA ALA A 147 -17.43 19.31 9.11
C ALA A 147 -18.34 18.10 9.38
N THR A 148 -18.26 17.11 8.49
CA THR A 148 -18.94 15.82 8.61
C THR A 148 -17.95 14.68 8.41
N SER A 149 -18.30 13.50 8.92
CA SER A 149 -17.45 12.31 8.86
C SER A 149 -18.25 11.08 8.46
N VAL A 150 -17.60 10.17 7.72
CA VAL A 150 -18.19 8.89 7.30
C VAL A 150 -17.99 7.85 8.42
N PRO A 151 -19.06 7.26 8.99
CA PRO A 151 -18.97 6.11 9.89
C PRO A 151 -18.81 4.83 9.06
N VAL A 152 -17.62 4.66 8.46
CA VAL A 152 -17.40 3.64 7.42
C VAL A 152 -17.62 2.22 7.92
N TYR A 153 -17.26 1.88 9.16
CA TYR A 153 -17.46 0.53 9.68
C TYR A 153 -18.93 0.23 9.95
N GLU A 154 -19.66 1.20 10.47
CA GLU A 154 -21.09 1.09 10.69
C GLU A 154 -21.84 0.90 9.36
N ILE A 155 -21.51 1.70 8.34
CA ILE A 155 -22.15 1.60 7.03
C ILE A 155 -21.73 0.32 6.29
N TYR A 156 -20.43 0.02 6.22
CA TYR A 156 -19.91 -1.06 5.36
C TYR A 156 -19.91 -2.43 6.04
N LYS A 157 -19.54 -2.51 7.33
CA LYS A 157 -19.39 -3.77 8.06
C LYS A 157 -20.64 -4.16 8.84
N VAL A 158 -21.31 -3.20 9.49
CA VAL A 158 -22.54 -3.45 10.25
C VAL A 158 -23.77 -3.44 9.33
N GLY A 159 -23.75 -2.61 8.28
CA GLY A 159 -24.84 -2.49 7.32
C GLY A 159 -25.87 -1.43 7.70
N GLU A 160 -25.47 -0.40 8.44
CA GLU A 160 -26.33 0.74 8.74
C GLU A 160 -26.64 1.56 7.48
N GLU A 161 -27.76 2.29 7.50
CA GLU A 161 -28.14 3.18 6.40
C GLU A 161 -27.12 4.33 6.25
N PRO A 162 -26.85 4.79 5.01
CA PRO A 162 -25.87 5.85 4.77
C PRO A 162 -26.24 7.17 5.46
N HIS A 163 -25.37 7.64 6.35
CA HIS A 163 -25.55 8.86 7.14
C HIS A 163 -24.19 9.50 7.48
N TRP A 164 -24.23 10.78 7.86
CA TRP A 164 -23.06 11.53 8.33
C TRP A 164 -23.00 11.59 9.85
N LEU A 165 -21.78 11.53 10.40
CA LEU A 165 -21.49 12.01 11.74
C LEU A 165 -21.03 13.47 11.69
N GLU A 166 -21.13 14.18 12.81
CA GLU A 166 -20.46 15.48 13.01
C GLU A 166 -18.95 15.26 13.10
N GLY A 167 -18.18 16.02 12.32
CA GLY A 167 -16.71 15.98 12.34
C GLY A 167 -16.11 16.98 13.32
N LEU A 168 -14.78 17.08 13.34
CA LEU A 168 -14.07 18.06 14.18
C LEU A 168 -14.02 19.47 13.58
N ASP A 169 -14.38 19.61 12.30
CA ASP A 169 -14.39 20.86 11.53
C ASP A 169 -13.05 21.62 11.53
N LEU A 170 -11.93 20.88 11.60
CA LEU A 170 -10.58 21.46 11.55
C LEU A 170 -10.24 22.03 10.16
N LEU A 171 -10.87 21.51 9.10
CA LEU A 171 -10.69 22.02 7.74
C LEU A 171 -11.26 23.44 7.57
N ALA A 172 -12.28 23.83 8.33
CA ALA A 172 -12.79 25.21 8.31
C ALA A 172 -11.70 26.20 8.75
N GLY A 173 -10.94 25.87 9.81
CA GLY A 173 -9.79 26.65 10.28
C GLY A 173 -8.64 26.71 9.26
N ALA A 174 -8.55 25.70 8.38
CA ALA A 174 -7.59 25.67 7.27
C ALA A 174 -8.09 26.41 6.00
N GLY A 175 -9.24 27.09 6.06
CA GLY A 175 -9.81 27.85 4.93
C GLY A 175 -10.68 27.02 3.98
N LEU A 176 -11.06 25.80 4.38
CA LEU A 176 -11.91 24.86 3.66
C LEU A 176 -13.16 24.53 4.51
N PRO A 177 -14.13 25.45 4.62
CA PRO A 177 -15.34 25.22 5.40
C PRO A 177 -16.27 24.20 4.73
N GLU A 178 -17.09 23.52 5.53
CA GLU A 178 -18.16 22.62 5.05
C GLU A 178 -17.67 21.49 4.14
N VAL A 179 -16.49 20.94 4.42
CA VAL A 179 -15.92 19.83 3.67
C VAL A 179 -16.27 18.48 4.30
N ALA A 180 -16.73 17.54 3.47
CA ALA A 180 -16.75 16.11 3.79
C ALA A 180 -15.47 15.47 3.23
N LEU A 181 -14.50 15.17 4.08
CA LEU A 181 -13.23 14.56 3.67
C LEU A 181 -13.39 13.05 3.56
N ILE A 182 -12.98 12.45 2.44
CA ILE A 182 -13.02 11.00 2.20
C ILE A 182 -11.64 10.51 1.72
N PRO A 183 -10.85 9.82 2.57
CA PRO A 183 -9.62 9.13 2.19
C PRO A 183 -9.94 7.83 1.46
N HIS A 184 -8.93 7.09 0.99
CA HIS A 184 -9.13 5.85 0.21
C HIS A 184 -10.15 6.06 -0.95
N TYR A 185 -10.03 7.20 -1.63
CA TYR A 185 -11.08 7.67 -2.53
C TYR A 185 -11.21 6.79 -3.79
N ASP A 186 -10.10 6.28 -4.29
CA ASP A 186 -9.99 5.38 -5.43
C ASP A 186 -9.98 3.88 -5.06
N ASN A 187 -10.25 3.54 -3.79
CA ASN A 187 -10.18 2.16 -3.28
C ASN A 187 -10.91 1.15 -4.18
N ALA A 188 -10.21 0.11 -4.60
CA ALA A 188 -10.68 -0.95 -5.49
C ALA A 188 -10.57 -2.37 -4.89
N GLU A 189 -10.51 -2.50 -3.56
CA GLU A 189 -10.35 -3.79 -2.87
C GLU A 189 -11.57 -4.73 -2.98
N GLY A 190 -12.75 -4.22 -3.35
CA GLY A 190 -13.99 -4.99 -3.43
C GLY A 190 -13.99 -6.10 -4.47
N GLY A 191 -13.12 -6.04 -5.48
CA GLY A 191 -13.03 -7.00 -6.57
C GLY A 191 -14.26 -7.04 -7.47
N ASN A 192 -15.37 -7.62 -7.00
CA ASN A 192 -16.63 -7.77 -7.72
C ASN A 192 -17.71 -6.73 -7.37
N HIS A 193 -17.40 -5.77 -6.50
CA HIS A 193 -18.31 -4.69 -6.11
C HIS A 193 -17.56 -3.37 -5.91
N ASP A 194 -18.29 -2.25 -5.95
CA ASP A 194 -17.73 -0.90 -5.87
C ASP A 194 -17.39 -0.52 -4.43
N THR A 195 -16.09 -0.44 -4.13
CA THR A 195 -15.54 -0.01 -2.84
C THR A 195 -14.89 1.36 -2.88
N ARG A 196 -15.05 2.10 -3.97
CA ARG A 196 -14.52 3.46 -4.07
C ARG A 196 -15.10 4.32 -2.95
N TYR A 197 -14.42 5.42 -2.65
CA TYR A 197 -14.86 6.41 -1.66
C TYR A 197 -14.92 5.82 -0.25
N CYS A 198 -13.83 5.16 0.18
CA CYS A 198 -13.75 4.53 1.50
C CYS A 198 -14.85 3.47 1.72
N TYR A 199 -14.93 2.46 0.84
CA TYR A 199 -15.93 1.36 0.88
C TYR A 199 -17.40 1.77 0.77
N LEU A 200 -17.71 3.04 0.50
CA LEU A 200 -19.08 3.48 0.28
C LEU A 200 -19.62 2.96 -1.06
N GLY A 201 -18.81 3.07 -2.11
CA GLY A 201 -19.26 2.93 -3.50
C GLY A 201 -20.13 4.10 -3.95
N GLU A 202 -20.29 4.26 -5.26
CA GLU A 202 -21.07 5.34 -5.87
C GLU A 202 -22.52 5.45 -5.32
N PRO A 203 -23.27 4.34 -5.12
CA PRO A 203 -24.66 4.44 -4.68
C PRO A 203 -24.81 5.03 -3.27
N ARG A 204 -23.89 4.70 -2.34
CA ARG A 204 -23.96 5.23 -0.96
C ARG A 204 -23.44 6.67 -0.91
N LEU A 205 -22.32 6.95 -1.58
CA LEU A 205 -21.78 8.31 -1.62
C LEU A 205 -22.80 9.29 -2.19
N SER A 206 -23.45 8.97 -3.31
CA SER A 206 -24.46 9.85 -3.92
C SER A 206 -25.63 10.16 -2.98
N ARG A 207 -26.09 9.16 -2.20
CA ARG A 207 -27.17 9.36 -1.21
C ARG A 207 -26.73 10.24 -0.05
N MET A 208 -25.50 10.03 0.43
CA MET A 208 -24.93 10.84 1.51
C MET A 208 -24.66 12.27 1.03
N GLU A 209 -24.13 12.45 -0.17
CA GLU A 209 -23.87 13.74 -0.79
C GLU A 209 -25.14 14.61 -0.88
N ALA A 210 -26.31 14.01 -1.13
CA ALA A 210 -27.59 14.70 -1.13
C ALA A 210 -28.07 15.19 0.26
N GLN A 211 -27.46 14.71 1.35
CA GLN A 211 -27.75 15.14 2.72
C GLN A 211 -26.87 16.31 3.17
N LEU A 212 -25.82 16.65 2.41
CA LEU A 212 -24.91 17.73 2.74
C LEU A 212 -25.55 19.09 2.46
N PRO A 213 -25.14 20.17 3.16
CA PRO A 213 -25.51 21.54 2.83
C PRO A 213 -25.19 21.87 1.37
N GLU A 214 -25.94 22.80 0.78
CA GLU A 214 -25.76 23.16 -0.64
C GLU A 214 -24.33 23.60 -0.95
N SER A 215 -23.70 24.38 -0.08
CA SER A 215 -22.33 24.88 -0.23
C SER A 215 -21.22 23.88 0.08
N ALA A 216 -21.56 22.72 0.66
CA ALA A 216 -20.61 21.69 1.03
C ALA A 216 -20.10 20.93 -0.20
N PHE A 217 -18.89 20.37 -0.08
CA PHE A 217 -18.32 19.50 -1.10
C PHE A 217 -17.53 18.36 -0.48
N VAL A 218 -17.37 17.29 -1.25
CA VAL A 218 -16.55 16.14 -0.91
C VAL A 218 -15.11 16.41 -1.34
N LEU A 219 -14.17 16.27 -0.42
CA LEU A 219 -12.73 16.28 -0.71
C LEU A 219 -12.24 14.83 -0.64
N GLY A 220 -11.99 14.24 -1.80
CA GLY A 220 -11.43 12.90 -1.95
C GLY A 220 -9.91 12.92 -1.97
N VAL A 221 -9.28 12.01 -1.21
CA VAL A 221 -7.84 11.76 -1.29
C VAL A 221 -7.60 10.29 -1.58
N ASP A 222 -6.96 10.02 -2.71
CA ASP A 222 -6.65 8.66 -3.16
C ASP A 222 -5.68 7.94 -2.22
N GLU A 223 -5.61 6.63 -2.37
CA GLU A 223 -4.61 5.80 -1.71
C GLU A 223 -3.18 6.22 -2.10
N HIS A 224 -2.23 6.08 -1.16
CA HIS A 224 -0.85 6.52 -1.32
C HIS A 224 -0.70 7.97 -1.83
N THR A 225 -1.66 8.83 -1.50
CA THR A 225 -1.73 10.23 -1.89
C THR A 225 -1.93 11.10 -0.66
N GLY A 226 -1.39 12.29 -0.67
CA GLY A 226 -1.59 13.27 0.39
C GLY A 226 -1.88 14.66 -0.13
N LEU A 227 -2.48 15.48 0.72
CA LEU A 227 -2.71 16.89 0.52
C LEU A 227 -2.05 17.66 1.66
N VAL A 228 -1.03 18.45 1.33
CA VAL A 228 -0.34 19.34 2.28
C VAL A 228 -0.93 20.72 2.16
N LEU A 229 -1.63 21.17 3.20
CA LEU A 229 -2.11 22.55 3.33
C LEU A 229 -1.09 23.35 4.15
N ASP A 230 -0.46 24.31 3.49
CA ASP A 230 0.41 25.30 4.12
C ASP A 230 -0.38 26.58 4.35
N LEU A 231 -0.77 26.82 5.60
CA LEU A 231 -1.66 27.93 5.95
C LEU A 231 -0.94 29.28 5.97
N ASP A 232 0.39 29.27 6.06
CA ASP A 232 1.20 30.48 5.98
C ASP A 232 1.42 30.90 4.52
N ALA A 233 1.69 29.93 3.65
CA ALA A 233 1.78 30.17 2.21
C ALA A 233 0.41 30.26 1.51
N ALA A 234 -0.67 29.88 2.19
CA ALA A 234 -2.01 29.72 1.64
C ALA A 234 -2.07 28.77 0.43
N THR A 235 -1.24 27.73 0.43
CA THR A 235 -1.14 26.75 -0.65
C THR A 235 -1.61 25.36 -0.24
N ALA A 236 -2.11 24.63 -1.23
CA ALA A 236 -2.45 23.22 -1.15
C ALA A 236 -1.55 22.49 -2.15
N THR A 237 -0.82 21.48 -1.70
CA THR A 237 0.08 20.67 -2.56
C THR A 237 -0.30 19.21 -2.51
N VAL A 238 -0.56 18.62 -3.66
CA VAL A 238 -0.81 17.18 -3.80
C VAL A 238 0.53 16.45 -3.85
N VAL A 239 0.67 15.41 -3.03
CA VAL A 239 1.89 14.57 -2.92
C VAL A 239 1.51 13.10 -3.03
N GLY A 240 2.49 12.23 -3.28
CA GLY A 240 2.25 10.79 -3.40
C GLY A 240 1.99 10.37 -4.86
N ARG A 241 1.07 9.42 -5.08
CA ARG A 241 0.96 8.69 -6.35
C ARG A 241 -0.32 8.94 -7.14
N GLY A 242 -1.41 9.26 -6.49
CA GLY A 242 -2.73 9.45 -7.10
C GLY A 242 -3.12 10.91 -7.21
N VAL A 243 -4.42 11.18 -7.04
CA VAL A 243 -5.00 12.51 -7.15
C VAL A 243 -5.76 12.91 -5.88
N VAL A 244 -6.00 14.21 -5.78
CA VAL A 244 -7.00 14.78 -4.88
C VAL A 244 -8.20 15.18 -5.72
N THR A 245 -9.39 14.77 -5.30
CA THR A 245 -10.65 15.03 -6.00
C THR A 245 -11.50 16.01 -5.20
N VAL A 246 -12.00 17.06 -5.83
CA VAL A 246 -13.08 17.89 -5.31
C VAL A 246 -14.36 17.47 -6.03
N ARG A 247 -15.35 16.97 -5.29
CA ARG A 247 -16.63 16.50 -5.83
C ARG A 247 -17.81 17.24 -5.21
N ARG A 248 -18.75 17.68 -6.05
CA ARG A 248 -20.04 18.23 -5.61
C ARG A 248 -21.14 17.90 -6.61
N HIS A 249 -22.26 17.40 -6.10
CA HIS A 249 -23.41 16.91 -6.86
C HIS A 249 -23.00 15.97 -8.01
N GLY A 250 -22.03 15.08 -7.76
CA GLY A 250 -21.53 14.14 -8.77
C GLY A 250 -20.54 14.73 -9.79
N HIS A 251 -20.29 16.04 -9.77
CA HIS A 251 -19.27 16.66 -10.60
C HIS A 251 -17.92 16.65 -9.88
N SER A 252 -16.87 16.19 -10.56
CA SER A 252 -15.54 16.05 -9.96
C SER A 252 -14.49 16.86 -10.71
N THR A 253 -13.61 17.51 -9.96
CA THR A 253 -12.37 18.13 -10.43
C THR A 253 -11.19 17.45 -9.73
N THR A 254 -10.20 16.99 -10.49
CA THR A 254 -9.05 16.24 -9.96
C THR A 254 -7.76 17.04 -10.05
N PHE A 255 -6.90 16.90 -9.05
CA PHE A 255 -5.58 17.52 -8.97
C PHE A 255 -4.53 16.42 -8.79
N ALA A 256 -3.64 16.27 -9.77
CA ALA A 256 -2.62 15.23 -9.75
C ALA A 256 -1.47 15.53 -8.78
N SER A 257 -0.80 14.49 -8.29
CA SER A 257 0.44 14.63 -7.51
C SER A 257 1.46 15.57 -8.18
N GLY A 258 2.09 16.41 -7.37
CA GLY A 258 2.97 17.50 -7.80
C GLY A 258 2.25 18.82 -8.08
N THR A 259 0.91 18.84 -8.14
CA THR A 259 0.15 20.09 -8.28
C THR A 259 0.20 20.89 -7.00
N THR A 260 0.56 22.17 -7.10
CA THR A 260 0.39 23.18 -6.05
C THR A 260 -0.58 24.26 -6.53
N LEU A 261 -1.58 24.56 -5.72
CA LEU A 261 -2.60 25.57 -5.98
C LEU A 261 -2.88 26.40 -4.72
N ALA A 262 -3.57 27.53 -4.84
CA ALA A 262 -4.03 28.25 -3.66
C ALA A 262 -5.15 27.46 -2.96
N ILE A 263 -5.20 27.51 -1.63
CA ILE A 263 -6.31 26.90 -0.86
C ILE A 263 -7.66 27.46 -1.32
N THR A 264 -7.70 28.75 -1.68
CA THR A 264 -8.92 29.38 -2.20
C THR A 264 -9.35 28.87 -3.58
N ASP A 265 -8.43 28.38 -4.40
CA ASP A 265 -8.75 27.76 -5.70
C ASP A 265 -9.34 26.37 -5.47
N LEU A 266 -8.78 25.59 -4.53
CA LEU A 266 -9.35 24.30 -4.11
C LEU A 266 -10.79 24.48 -3.58
N ARG A 267 -11.02 25.52 -2.75
CA ARG A 267 -12.36 25.89 -2.28
C ARG A 267 -13.29 26.29 -3.43
N ARG A 268 -12.79 27.09 -4.38
CA ARG A 268 -13.59 27.53 -5.55
C ARG A 268 -13.97 26.37 -6.47
N ALA A 269 -13.13 25.34 -6.60
CA ALA A 269 -13.48 24.12 -7.31
C ALA A 269 -14.70 23.41 -6.67
N GLY A 270 -14.85 23.47 -5.34
CA GLY A 270 -16.03 22.94 -4.65
C GLY A 270 -17.27 23.84 -4.78
N ALA A 271 -17.07 25.16 -4.88
CA ALA A 271 -18.16 26.12 -5.07
C ALA A 271 -18.75 26.11 -6.50
N SER A 272 -17.92 25.79 -7.49
CA SER A 272 -18.26 25.88 -8.91
C SER A 272 -18.88 24.57 -9.40
N GLY A 273 -20.18 24.39 -9.14
CA GLY A 273 -20.97 23.29 -9.71
C GLY A 273 -21.25 23.41 -11.22
N ASP A 274 -20.72 24.45 -11.88
CA ASP A 274 -20.96 24.75 -13.29
C ASP A 274 -19.69 24.59 -14.13
N GLY A 275 -19.69 23.68 -15.11
CA GLY A 275 -18.80 23.80 -16.27
C GLY A 275 -18.16 22.54 -16.87
N GLY A 276 -18.49 21.33 -16.43
CA GLY A 276 -18.06 20.09 -17.10
C GLY A 276 -19.16 19.05 -17.01
N GLY A 277 -19.77 18.71 -18.15
CA GLY A 277 -20.90 17.77 -18.24
C GLY A 277 -20.63 16.41 -17.58
N PRO A 278 -21.66 15.56 -17.44
CA PRO A 278 -21.49 14.25 -16.81
C PRO A 278 -20.38 13.47 -17.52
N SER A 279 -19.25 13.26 -16.86
CA SER A 279 -18.32 12.20 -17.26
C SER A 279 -19.07 10.89 -17.09
N PRO A 280 -19.21 10.07 -18.14
CA PRO A 280 -19.97 8.83 -18.04
C PRO A 280 -19.28 7.87 -17.06
N PRO A 281 -20.03 6.93 -16.46
CA PRO A 281 -19.45 5.92 -15.58
C PRO A 281 -18.42 5.13 -16.37
N GLY A 282 -17.17 5.13 -15.89
CA GLY A 282 -16.07 4.41 -16.50
C GLY A 282 -16.40 2.93 -16.65
N SER A 283 -16.47 2.47 -17.90
CA SER A 283 -16.44 1.07 -18.31
C SER A 283 -16.02 0.98 -19.78
N PRO A 284 -15.40 -0.14 -20.19
CA PRO A 284 -13.97 -0.31 -20.36
C PRO A 284 -13.54 -0.02 -21.81
N ALA A 285 -12.42 0.69 -22.00
CA ALA A 285 -11.84 0.86 -23.33
C ALA A 285 -11.05 -0.40 -23.72
N VAL A 286 -11.49 -1.03 -24.82
CA VAL A 286 -10.83 -2.14 -25.50
C VAL A 286 -9.60 -1.63 -26.25
N ALA A 287 -8.53 -2.41 -26.11
CA ALA A 287 -7.25 -2.43 -26.82
C ALA A 287 -7.18 -1.78 -28.23
N ALA A 288 -6.17 -0.92 -28.41
CA ALA A 288 -5.29 -0.91 -29.58
C ALA A 288 -3.93 -0.28 -29.24
N GLU A 289 -2.98 -1.16 -28.91
CA GLU A 289 -1.52 -1.16 -29.15
C GLU A 289 -0.61 0.05 -28.85
N ARG A 290 0.21 -0.19 -27.82
CA ARG A 290 1.68 -0.04 -27.71
C ARG A 290 2.31 1.36 -27.71
N GLY A 291 2.54 1.82 -26.49
CA GLY A 291 3.82 2.41 -26.04
C GLY A 291 4.05 1.97 -24.60
N GLU A 292 5.08 1.17 -24.35
CA GLU A 292 5.46 0.64 -23.02
C GLU A 292 5.91 1.77 -22.09
N GLU A 293 5.24 1.91 -20.93
CA GLU A 293 5.86 2.34 -19.67
C GLU A 293 4.94 1.91 -18.49
N ALA A 294 5.52 1.16 -17.54
CA ALA A 294 4.84 0.25 -16.63
C ALA A 294 4.08 0.92 -15.46
N GLY A 295 2.83 0.51 -15.26
CA GLY A 295 1.93 0.97 -14.20
C GLY A 295 2.20 0.38 -12.82
N VAL A 296 1.90 1.15 -11.77
CA VAL A 296 2.30 0.87 -10.38
C VAL A 296 1.22 0.08 -9.63
N SER A 297 1.59 -1.04 -9.03
CA SER A 297 0.74 -2.23 -8.77
C SER A 297 0.37 -2.43 -7.27
N SER A 298 -0.88 -2.83 -6.96
CA SER A 298 -1.34 -3.28 -5.63
C SER A 298 -0.65 -4.59 -5.19
N LEU A 299 -0.69 -4.98 -3.90
CA LEU A 299 -0.11 -6.27 -3.45
C LEU A 299 -0.65 -7.43 -4.27
N LEU A 300 -1.96 -7.43 -4.55
CA LEU A 300 -2.61 -8.43 -5.37
C LEU A 300 -2.12 -8.41 -6.83
N ALA A 301 -1.97 -7.23 -7.42
CA ALA A 301 -1.47 -7.09 -8.79
C ALA A 301 0.02 -7.48 -8.89
N THR A 302 0.82 -7.18 -7.86
CA THR A 302 2.24 -7.53 -7.79
C THR A 302 2.40 -9.02 -7.58
N SER A 303 1.55 -9.62 -6.74
CA SER A 303 1.44 -11.06 -6.57
C SER A 303 1.14 -11.75 -7.90
N ARG A 304 0.13 -11.29 -8.65
CA ARG A 304 -0.21 -11.85 -9.97
C ARG A 304 0.91 -11.70 -10.99
N LEU A 305 1.58 -10.54 -10.99
CA LEU A 305 2.73 -10.30 -11.86
C LEU A 305 3.86 -11.28 -11.57
N LEU A 306 4.22 -11.45 -10.30
CA LEU A 306 5.30 -12.34 -9.87
C LEU A 306 4.93 -13.82 -10.07
N GLU A 307 3.67 -14.20 -9.86
CA GLU A 307 3.17 -15.53 -10.24
C GLU A 307 3.30 -15.79 -11.75
N GLY A 308 3.01 -14.78 -12.58
CA GLY A 308 3.19 -14.86 -14.03
C GLY A 308 4.67 -15.04 -14.42
N ARG A 309 5.57 -14.24 -13.83
CA ARG A 309 7.02 -14.36 -14.05
C ARG A 309 7.54 -15.72 -13.60
N PHE A 310 7.09 -16.20 -12.45
CA PHE A 310 7.40 -17.54 -11.98
C PHE A 310 6.92 -18.62 -12.97
N GLY A 311 5.67 -18.52 -13.43
CA GLY A 311 5.10 -19.45 -14.40
C GLY A 311 5.92 -19.53 -15.69
N GLN A 312 6.37 -18.39 -16.20
CA GLN A 312 7.21 -18.31 -17.40
C GLN A 312 8.60 -18.91 -17.14
N ALA A 313 9.27 -18.54 -16.04
CA ALA A 313 10.57 -19.09 -15.67
C ALA A 313 10.55 -20.61 -15.53
N VAL A 314 9.48 -21.16 -14.95
CA VAL A 314 9.26 -22.62 -14.87
C VAL A 314 9.08 -23.25 -16.26
N ALA A 315 8.35 -22.61 -17.16
CA ALA A 315 8.17 -23.10 -18.52
C ALA A 315 9.48 -23.10 -19.32
N ASP A 316 10.34 -22.12 -19.06
CA ASP A 316 11.64 -21.95 -19.71
C ASP A 316 12.76 -22.79 -19.06
N GLY A 317 12.49 -23.46 -17.93
CA GLY A 317 13.47 -24.23 -17.18
C GLY A 317 14.49 -23.38 -16.40
N ASP A 318 14.22 -22.09 -16.23
CA ASP A 318 15.08 -21.14 -15.52
C ASP A 318 14.76 -21.15 -14.01
N VAL A 319 15.48 -22.00 -13.28
CA VAL A 319 15.29 -22.18 -11.83
C VAL A 319 15.65 -20.91 -11.05
N ASP A 320 16.69 -20.18 -11.46
CA ASP A 320 17.15 -18.98 -10.76
C ASP A 320 16.13 -17.85 -10.88
N ALA A 321 15.56 -17.64 -12.07
CA ALA A 321 14.49 -16.67 -12.28
C ALA A 321 13.21 -17.05 -11.51
N ALA A 322 12.90 -18.34 -11.42
CA ALA A 322 11.77 -18.83 -10.62
C ALA A 322 11.99 -18.55 -9.11
N VAL A 323 13.18 -18.81 -8.57
CA VAL A 323 13.53 -18.49 -7.18
C VAL A 323 13.51 -16.99 -6.91
N ALA A 324 14.02 -16.17 -7.84
CA ALA A 324 13.99 -14.72 -7.71
C ALA A 324 12.55 -14.18 -7.57
N ALA A 325 11.60 -14.68 -8.37
CA ALA A 325 10.19 -14.29 -8.28
C ALA A 325 9.55 -14.66 -6.93
N VAL A 326 9.93 -15.80 -6.34
CA VAL A 326 9.48 -16.22 -5.01
C VAL A 326 10.01 -15.32 -3.91
N LEU A 327 11.31 -14.99 -3.93
CA LEU A 327 11.94 -14.11 -2.94
C LEU A 327 11.41 -12.67 -3.05
N GLU A 328 11.17 -12.19 -4.27
CA GLU A 328 10.60 -10.86 -4.52
C GLU A 328 9.16 -10.77 -3.98
N LEU A 329 8.35 -11.84 -4.11
CA LEU A 329 7.01 -11.89 -3.53
C LEU A 329 7.05 -11.91 -2.00
N GLU A 330 7.97 -12.67 -1.40
CA GLU A 330 8.16 -12.72 0.05
C GLU A 330 8.53 -11.34 0.62
N ALA A 331 9.49 -10.66 0.01
CA ALA A 331 9.90 -9.32 0.40
C ALA A 331 8.74 -8.31 0.27
N THR A 332 7.93 -8.44 -0.78
CA THR A 332 6.73 -7.62 -0.98
C THR A 332 5.70 -7.87 0.12
N ILE A 333 5.43 -9.12 0.47
CA ILE A 333 4.52 -9.48 1.58
C ILE A 333 5.03 -8.93 2.91
N VAL A 334 6.33 -9.03 3.20
CA VAL A 334 6.93 -8.50 4.44
C VAL A 334 6.81 -6.97 4.50
N SER A 335 7.05 -6.28 3.37
CA SER A 335 6.89 -4.84 3.28
C SER A 335 5.44 -4.41 3.54
N TRP A 336 4.46 -5.12 2.96
CA TRP A 336 3.04 -4.80 3.12
C TRP A 336 2.46 -5.22 4.48
N SER A 337 2.96 -6.32 5.07
CA SER A 337 2.55 -6.80 6.39
C SER A 337 2.92 -5.84 7.54
N ARG A 338 3.80 -4.88 7.30
CA ARG A 338 4.12 -3.80 8.25
C ARG A 338 3.10 -2.66 8.22
N ASP A 339 2.36 -2.49 7.12
CA ASP A 339 1.46 -1.36 6.86
C ASP A 339 -0.03 -1.64 7.11
N THR A 340 -0.47 -2.91 7.14
CA THR A 340 -1.89 -3.26 7.37
C THR A 340 -2.02 -4.50 8.24
N LEU A 341 -2.76 -4.40 9.35
CA LEU A 341 -3.21 -5.57 10.09
C LEU A 341 -4.52 -6.08 9.47
N GLN A 342 -4.44 -7.28 8.91
CA GLN A 342 -5.57 -8.12 8.45
C GLN A 342 -6.31 -7.62 7.20
N SER A 343 -5.70 -7.78 6.02
CA SER A 343 -6.42 -7.80 4.75
C SER A 343 -6.38 -9.18 4.09
N ASP A 344 -7.45 -9.56 3.40
CA ASP A 344 -7.54 -10.78 2.58
C ASP A 344 -6.44 -10.85 1.51
N GLU A 345 -5.84 -9.72 1.13
CA GLU A 345 -4.76 -9.63 0.15
C GLU A 345 -3.48 -10.30 0.65
N THR A 346 -3.16 -10.15 1.94
CA THR A 346 -1.98 -10.78 2.55
C THR A 346 -2.13 -12.30 2.54
N ASP A 347 -3.33 -12.81 2.81
CA ASP A 347 -3.61 -14.24 2.78
C ASP A 347 -3.54 -14.81 1.35
N ARG A 348 -4.05 -14.07 0.36
CA ARG A 348 -3.93 -14.45 -1.06
C ARG A 348 -2.48 -14.43 -1.54
N ALA A 349 -1.70 -13.41 -1.19
CA ALA A 349 -0.28 -13.34 -1.53
C ALA A 349 0.53 -14.46 -0.83
N ARG A 350 0.19 -14.81 0.42
CA ARG A 350 0.80 -15.95 1.12
C ARG A 350 0.43 -17.29 0.48
N ALA A 351 -0.81 -17.44 -0.01
CA ALA A 351 -1.24 -18.62 -0.74
C ALA A 351 -0.49 -18.76 -2.08
N ALA A 352 -0.32 -17.66 -2.82
CA ALA A 352 0.50 -17.56 -4.02
C ALA A 352 1.95 -18.02 -3.78
N LEU A 353 2.59 -17.45 -2.74
CA LEU A 353 3.94 -17.83 -2.33
C LEU A 353 4.08 -19.32 -2.03
N ARG A 354 3.15 -19.89 -1.23
CA ARG A 354 3.13 -21.32 -0.93
C ARG A 354 3.00 -22.17 -2.19
N SER A 355 2.14 -21.77 -3.14
CA SER A 355 1.97 -22.48 -4.41
C SER A 355 3.27 -22.51 -5.22
N MET A 356 3.96 -21.36 -5.33
CA MET A 356 5.23 -21.30 -6.05
C MET A 356 6.33 -22.15 -5.39
N ILE A 357 6.42 -22.16 -4.06
CA ILE A 357 7.36 -23.03 -3.33
C ILE A 357 7.08 -24.51 -3.60
N VAL A 358 5.81 -24.94 -3.60
CA VAL A 358 5.43 -26.32 -3.92
C VAL A 358 5.81 -26.67 -5.37
N ARG A 359 5.59 -25.75 -6.32
CA ARG A 359 5.96 -25.96 -7.73
C ARG A 359 7.48 -26.04 -7.93
N LEU A 360 8.28 -25.26 -7.19
CA LEU A 360 9.74 -25.42 -7.16
C LEU A 360 10.14 -26.79 -6.60
N GLY A 361 9.47 -27.24 -5.53
CA GLY A 361 9.68 -28.59 -4.99
C GLY A 361 9.42 -29.69 -6.03
N GLN A 362 8.33 -29.58 -6.79
CA GLN A 362 8.00 -30.52 -7.87
C GLN A 362 9.01 -30.51 -9.03
N LEU A 363 9.57 -29.34 -9.38
CA LEU A 363 10.67 -29.26 -10.35
C LEU A 363 11.96 -29.88 -9.78
N GLY A 364 12.21 -29.67 -8.48
CA GLY A 364 13.27 -30.34 -7.75
C GLY A 364 13.13 -31.87 -7.78
N GLU A 365 11.92 -32.42 -7.65
CA GLU A 365 11.68 -33.87 -7.76
C GLU A 365 11.94 -34.43 -9.17
N LEU A 366 11.71 -33.63 -10.22
CA LEU A 366 12.04 -34.00 -11.59
C LEU A 366 13.55 -33.91 -11.85
N GLY A 367 14.24 -32.90 -11.31
CA GLY A 367 15.69 -32.72 -11.41
C GLY A 367 16.53 -33.57 -10.44
N ALA A 368 15.92 -34.12 -9.38
CA ALA A 368 16.58 -35.00 -8.41
C ALA A 368 16.63 -36.47 -8.86
N ARG A 369 16.02 -36.80 -10.00
CA ARG A 369 16.20 -38.11 -10.63
C ARG A 369 17.60 -38.17 -11.23
N ASP A 370 18.29 -39.29 -11.01
CA ASP A 370 19.61 -39.50 -11.58
C ASP A 370 19.51 -39.40 -13.12
N PRO A 371 20.19 -38.43 -13.77
CA PRO A 371 20.20 -38.31 -15.22
C PRO A 371 20.67 -39.59 -15.91
N GLU A 372 21.53 -40.37 -15.25
CA GLU A 372 22.00 -41.66 -15.76
C GLU A 372 20.84 -42.68 -15.84
N GLU A 373 19.95 -42.73 -14.85
CA GLU A 373 18.77 -43.60 -14.86
C GLU A 373 17.77 -43.21 -15.96
N ILE A 374 17.59 -41.91 -16.23
CA ILE A 374 16.68 -41.43 -17.28
C ILE A 374 17.22 -41.78 -18.67
N LEU A 375 18.54 -41.61 -18.87
CA LEU A 375 19.16 -41.80 -20.18
C LEU A 375 19.47 -43.27 -20.49
N ARG A 376 19.56 -44.13 -19.47
CA ARG A 376 19.93 -45.55 -19.62
C ARG A 376 19.18 -46.32 -20.70
N PRO A 377 17.83 -46.29 -20.80
CA PRO A 377 17.12 -47.06 -21.83
C PRO A 377 17.46 -46.60 -23.26
N PHE A 378 17.76 -45.31 -23.44
CA PHE A 378 18.10 -44.75 -24.75
C PHE A 378 19.55 -45.04 -25.13
N VAL A 379 20.47 -44.89 -24.17
CA VAL A 379 21.89 -45.19 -24.38
C VAL A 379 22.08 -46.68 -24.61
N ASP A 380 21.43 -47.54 -23.82
CA ASP A 380 21.53 -48.99 -23.96
C ASP A 380 21.01 -49.45 -25.35
N ALA A 381 19.89 -48.89 -25.85
CA ALA A 381 19.41 -49.17 -27.20
C ALA A 381 20.38 -48.73 -28.30
N LEU A 382 21.07 -47.59 -28.13
CA LEU A 382 22.10 -47.14 -29.07
C LEU A 382 23.36 -48.01 -29.01
N LEU A 383 23.71 -48.53 -27.83
CA LEU A 383 24.80 -49.50 -27.65
C LEU A 383 24.45 -50.84 -28.32
N GLU A 384 23.21 -51.32 -28.25
CA GLU A 384 22.77 -52.51 -28.97
C GLU A 384 22.90 -52.36 -30.50
N VAL A 385 22.50 -51.22 -31.05
CA VAL A 385 22.66 -50.91 -32.49
C VAL A 385 24.14 -50.87 -32.87
N ARG A 386 24.98 -50.27 -32.01
CA ARG A 386 26.44 -50.23 -32.20
C ARG A 386 27.04 -51.64 -32.20
N ASP A 387 26.60 -52.50 -31.29
CA ASP A 387 27.10 -53.87 -31.19
C ASP A 387 26.65 -54.72 -32.39
N ALA A 388 25.42 -54.51 -32.89
CA ALA A 388 24.95 -55.12 -34.14
C ALA A 388 25.79 -54.67 -35.36
N ALA A 389 26.17 -53.39 -35.43
CA ALA A 389 27.06 -52.88 -36.48
C ALA A 389 28.46 -53.52 -36.40
N ARG A 390 29.02 -53.67 -35.19
CA ARG A 390 30.30 -54.40 -34.98
C ARG A 390 30.20 -55.87 -35.41
N ALA A 391 29.09 -56.54 -35.10
CA ALA A 391 28.85 -57.93 -35.50
C ALA A 391 28.75 -58.09 -37.04
N ALA A 392 28.15 -57.10 -37.71
CA ALA A 392 28.10 -57.02 -39.17
C ALA A 392 29.42 -56.57 -39.83
N ARG A 393 30.46 -56.27 -39.03
CA ARG A 393 31.75 -55.69 -39.46
C ARG A 393 31.63 -54.32 -40.12
N ASP A 394 30.58 -53.58 -39.81
CA ASP A 394 30.41 -52.18 -40.20
C ASP A 394 31.04 -51.26 -39.14
N TRP A 395 32.37 -51.17 -39.20
CA TRP A 395 33.16 -50.38 -38.26
C TRP A 395 32.87 -48.88 -38.36
N ALA A 396 32.59 -48.39 -39.57
CA ALA A 396 32.28 -46.98 -39.80
C ALA A 396 30.99 -46.56 -39.08
N ALA A 397 29.95 -47.40 -39.12
CA ALA A 397 28.70 -47.12 -38.40
C ALA A 397 28.89 -47.18 -36.87
N ALA A 398 29.65 -48.16 -36.37
CA ALA A 398 29.94 -48.29 -34.94
C ALA A 398 30.74 -47.10 -34.38
N ASP A 399 31.75 -46.64 -35.12
CA ASP A 399 32.57 -45.48 -34.75
C ASP A 399 31.73 -44.19 -34.78
N THR A 400 30.88 -44.02 -35.81
CA THR A 400 29.97 -42.87 -35.90
C THR A 400 29.02 -42.80 -34.70
N LEU A 401 28.50 -43.95 -34.22
CA LEU A 401 27.65 -44.00 -33.04
C LEU A 401 28.42 -43.65 -31.75
N ARG A 402 29.66 -44.12 -31.61
CA ARG A 402 30.53 -43.78 -30.48
C ARG A 402 30.83 -42.28 -30.43
N GLU A 403 31.16 -41.67 -31.56
CA GLU A 403 31.44 -40.24 -31.66
C GLU A 403 30.21 -39.38 -31.34
N ARG A 404 29.02 -39.79 -31.81
CA ARG A 404 27.76 -39.09 -31.50
C ARG A 404 27.40 -39.16 -30.03
N LEU A 405 27.59 -40.33 -29.39
CA LEU A 405 27.38 -40.48 -27.95
C LEU A 405 28.38 -39.63 -27.15
N ALA A 406 29.66 -39.63 -27.54
CA ALA A 406 30.68 -38.78 -26.90
C ALA A 406 30.37 -37.27 -27.07
N THR A 407 29.89 -36.85 -28.24
CA THR A 407 29.47 -35.47 -28.50
C THR A 407 28.25 -35.08 -27.65
N ALA A 408 27.38 -36.03 -27.33
CA ALA A 408 26.25 -35.86 -26.44
C ALA A 408 26.61 -35.96 -24.94
N GLY A 409 27.91 -36.04 -24.59
CA GLY A 409 28.38 -36.10 -23.21
C GLY A 409 28.35 -37.49 -22.57
N VAL A 410 28.19 -38.55 -23.36
CA VAL A 410 28.21 -39.94 -22.89
C VAL A 410 29.57 -40.58 -23.18
N GLU A 411 30.33 -40.89 -22.13
CA GLU A 411 31.59 -41.61 -22.26
C GLU A 411 31.34 -43.12 -22.16
N ILE A 412 31.83 -43.87 -23.16
CA ILE A 412 31.64 -45.32 -23.23
C ILE A 412 32.95 -46.04 -22.87
N ASN A 413 32.88 -46.90 -21.87
CA ASN A 413 33.95 -47.77 -21.38
C ASN A 413 33.66 -49.22 -21.76
N ASP A 414 34.40 -49.75 -22.74
CA ASP A 414 34.31 -51.15 -23.12
C ASP A 414 35.28 -51.98 -22.27
N THR A 415 34.76 -53.00 -21.58
CA THR A 415 35.57 -53.99 -20.83
C THR A 415 35.35 -55.40 -21.38
N PRO A 416 36.22 -56.38 -21.08
CA PRO A 416 36.02 -57.78 -21.47
C PRO A 416 34.69 -58.38 -20.95
N GLU A 417 34.12 -57.83 -19.88
CA GLU A 417 32.87 -58.25 -19.25
C GLU A 417 31.63 -57.56 -19.85
N GLY A 418 31.79 -56.51 -20.65
CA GLY A 418 30.69 -55.79 -21.30
C GLY A 418 30.98 -54.30 -21.49
N THR A 419 30.02 -53.57 -22.08
CA THR A 419 30.10 -52.13 -22.25
C THR A 419 29.40 -51.42 -21.08
N SER A 420 30.09 -50.50 -20.43
CA SER A 420 29.51 -49.56 -19.46
C SER A 420 29.67 -48.12 -19.98
N TRP A 421 28.87 -47.19 -19.46
CA TRP A 421 28.93 -45.79 -19.85
C TRP A 421 28.69 -44.90 -18.64
N ARG A 422 29.11 -43.64 -18.75
CA ARG A 422 28.85 -42.60 -17.75
C ARG A 422 28.60 -41.25 -18.42
N LEU A 423 27.88 -40.37 -17.75
CA LEU A 423 27.73 -38.98 -18.19
C LEU A 423 28.96 -38.18 -17.79
N LEU A 424 29.44 -37.36 -18.72
CA LEU A 424 30.45 -36.34 -18.46
C LEU A 424 29.73 -35.11 -17.91
N SER A 425 30.00 -34.77 -16.64
CA SER A 425 29.45 -33.62 -15.94
C SER A 425 30.02 -32.29 -16.40
#